data_AF-A0A2E2XJY7-F1
#
_entry.id   AF-A0A2E2XJY7-F1
#
_cell.length_a   1.000
_cell.length_b   1.000
_cell.length_c   1.000
_cell.angle_alpha   90.00
_cell.angle_beta   90.00
_cell.angle_gamma   90.00
#
_symmetry.space_group_name_H-M   'P 1'
#
loop_
_entity.id
_entity.type
_entity.pdbx_description
1 polymer ?
#
loop_
_entity_poly.entity_id
_entity_poly.type
_entity_poly.pdbx_seq_one_letter_code
_entity_poly.pdbx_strand_id
1 'polypeptide(L)'
;MQTIDFNKLQLRNGDRILDVGCGEGRHTIGAYLTANVTAIGVDLSEKDLDTARERAEDFVDANDPNRSLTFQVANALELPFEDNSFDKVICSEVLEHIPDYQGVLAEINRVLKPNGLMAVSVPRAWPEEICWKLSKPYRQVEGG
;
A
#
# COMPACT_ATOMS: atom_id res chain seq x y z
N MET A 1 2.92 -10.13 9.83
CA MET A 1 2.16 -9.24 10.74
C MET A 1 1.59 -8.11 9.88
N GLN A 2 0.26 -7.92 9.87
CA GLN A 2 -0.35 -6.76 9.22
C GLN A 2 -0.22 -5.56 10.17
N THR A 3 0.23 -4.42 9.67
CA THR A 3 0.29 -3.15 10.43
C THR A 3 -1.04 -2.40 10.38
N ILE A 4 -1.92 -2.74 9.42
CA ILE A 4 -3.25 -2.17 9.26
C ILE A 4 -4.32 -3.19 9.65
N ASP A 5 -5.32 -2.74 10.41
CA ASP A 5 -6.49 -3.52 10.79
C ASP A 5 -7.65 -3.23 9.82
N PHE A 6 -8.00 -4.19 8.96
CA PHE A 6 -9.03 -4.01 7.93
C PHE A 6 -10.44 -3.79 8.51
N ASN A 7 -10.71 -4.20 9.75
CA ASN A 7 -11.99 -3.91 10.38
C ASN A 7 -12.11 -2.41 10.69
N LYS A 8 -11.00 -1.78 11.10
CA LYS A 8 -10.96 -0.33 11.35
C LYS A 8 -10.97 0.48 10.05
N LEU A 9 -10.35 -0.06 8.99
CA LEU A 9 -10.45 0.51 7.65
C LEU A 9 -11.87 0.36 7.05
N GLN A 10 -12.74 -0.44 7.69
CA GLN A 10 -14.10 -0.74 7.25
C GLN A 10 -14.15 -1.25 5.81
N LEU A 11 -13.27 -2.21 5.50
CA LEU A 11 -13.21 -2.83 4.17
C LEU A 11 -14.53 -3.56 3.85
N ARG A 12 -15.10 -3.31 2.67
CA ARG A 12 -16.38 -3.89 2.24
C ARG A 12 -16.23 -4.58 0.89
N ASN A 13 -17.09 -5.57 0.63
CA ASN A 13 -17.20 -6.17 -0.69
C ASN A 13 -17.56 -5.10 -1.74
N GLY A 14 -16.88 -5.15 -2.89
CA GLY A 14 -16.99 -4.18 -3.96
C GLY A 14 -16.10 -2.95 -3.80
N ASP A 15 -15.39 -2.77 -2.68
CA ASP A 15 -14.44 -1.68 -2.52
C ASP A 15 -13.31 -1.80 -3.56
N ARG A 16 -12.89 -0.65 -4.09
CA ARG A 16 -11.63 -0.53 -4.82
C ARG A 16 -10.56 0.03 -3.89
N ILE A 17 -9.50 -0.75 -3.67
CA ILE A 17 -8.44 -0.44 -2.72
C ILE A 17 -7.10 -0.24 -3.43
N LEU A 18 -6.39 0.83 -3.04
CA LEU A 18 -5.02 1.10 -3.44
C LEU A 18 -4.08 0.89 -2.25
N ASP A 19 -2.96 0.21 -2.47
CA ASP A 19 -1.87 0.05 -1.53
C ASP A 19 -0.62 0.76 -2.08
N VAL A 20 -0.28 1.91 -1.50
CA VAL A 20 0.80 2.80 -1.95
C VAL A 20 2.09 2.44 -1.23
N GLY A 21 3.11 2.06 -1.99
CA GLY A 21 4.35 1.47 -1.45
C GLY A 21 4.10 0.05 -0.95
N CYS A 22 3.48 -0.79 -1.78
CA CYS A 22 3.01 -2.11 -1.37
C CYS A 22 4.14 -3.12 -1.11
N GLY A 23 5.37 -2.83 -1.55
CA GLY A 23 6.50 -3.76 -1.53
C GLY A 23 6.10 -5.11 -2.12
N GLU A 24 6.39 -6.19 -1.37
CA GLU A 24 6.05 -7.57 -1.75
C GLU A 24 4.55 -7.93 -1.56
N GLY A 25 3.65 -6.94 -1.54
CA GLY A 25 2.20 -7.10 -1.67
C GLY A 25 1.46 -7.56 -0.42
N ARG A 26 2.05 -7.46 0.77
CA ARG A 26 1.47 -8.00 2.02
C ARG A 26 0.05 -7.49 2.29
N HIS A 27 -0.16 -6.18 2.22
CA HIS A 27 -1.45 -5.56 2.54
C HIS A 27 -2.40 -5.65 1.35
N THR A 28 -1.90 -5.53 0.13
CA THR A 28 -2.68 -5.73 -1.09
C THR A 28 -3.29 -7.14 -1.14
N ILE A 29 -2.48 -8.20 -0.97
CA ILE A 29 -2.94 -9.60 -0.89
C ILE A 29 -3.86 -9.78 0.32
N GLY A 30 -3.49 -9.21 1.47
CA GLY A 30 -4.30 -9.30 2.68
C GLY A 30 -5.72 -8.74 2.50
N ALA A 31 -5.85 -7.58 1.85
CA ALA A 31 -7.14 -6.97 1.55
C ALA A 31 -7.95 -7.83 0.59
N TYR A 32 -7.31 -8.34 -0.47
CA TYR A 32 -7.92 -9.27 -1.41
C TYR A 32 -8.44 -10.53 -0.71
N LEU A 33 -7.68 -11.13 0.20
CA LEU A 33 -8.10 -12.33 0.96
C LEU A 33 -9.20 -12.06 1.99
N THR A 34 -9.35 -10.81 2.43
CA THR A 34 -10.31 -10.44 3.49
C THR A 34 -11.72 -10.18 2.93
N ALA A 35 -11.83 -9.66 1.70
CA ALA A 35 -13.10 -9.27 1.11
C ALA A 35 -13.07 -9.41 -0.43
N ASN A 36 -14.25 -9.45 -1.06
CA ASN A 36 -14.35 -9.44 -2.53
C ASN A 36 -14.12 -8.02 -3.03
N VAL A 37 -12.86 -7.66 -3.26
CA VAL A 37 -12.43 -6.29 -3.61
C VAL A 37 -11.58 -6.28 -4.89
N THR A 38 -11.48 -5.11 -5.49
CA THR A 38 -10.43 -4.81 -6.48
C THR A 38 -9.24 -4.20 -5.74
N ALA A 39 -8.18 -5.00 -5.54
CA ALA A 39 -6.98 -4.58 -4.84
C ALA A 39 -5.83 -4.30 -5.82
N ILE A 40 -5.28 -3.09 -5.73
CA ILE A 40 -4.20 -2.62 -6.58
C ILE A 40 -3.02 -2.20 -5.69
N GLY A 41 -1.87 -2.83 -5.87
CA GLY A 41 -0.62 -2.47 -5.20
C GLY A 41 0.29 -1.69 -6.14
N VAL A 42 0.90 -0.62 -5.63
CA VAL A 42 1.91 0.14 -6.37
C VAL A 42 3.20 0.31 -5.57
N ASP A 43 4.33 0.20 -6.26
CA ASP A 43 5.66 0.41 -5.68
C ASP A 43 6.62 0.94 -6.75
N LEU A 44 7.77 1.50 -6.35
CA LEU A 44 8.84 1.88 -7.28
C LEU A 44 9.72 0.68 -7.65
N SER A 45 9.79 -0.33 -6.79
CA SER A 45 10.65 -1.50 -6.95
C SER A 45 9.95 -2.60 -7.76
N GLU A 46 10.28 -2.70 -9.06
CA GLU A 46 9.77 -3.79 -9.92
C GLU A 46 10.11 -5.17 -9.32
N LYS A 47 11.27 -5.31 -8.69
CA LYS A 47 11.72 -6.56 -8.06
C LYS A 47 10.78 -7.00 -6.93
N ASP A 48 10.34 -6.07 -6.09
CA ASP A 48 9.41 -6.39 -5.00
C ASP A 48 8.02 -6.69 -5.54
N LEU A 49 7.61 -6.01 -6.62
CA LEU A 49 6.36 -6.29 -7.32
C LEU A 49 6.38 -7.67 -8.01
N ASP A 50 7.50 -8.11 -8.58
CA ASP A 50 7.65 -9.46 -9.12
C ASP A 50 7.42 -10.50 -8.02
N THR A 51 8.03 -10.31 -6.85
CA THR A 51 7.82 -11.16 -5.68
C THR A 51 6.36 -11.10 -5.20
N ALA A 52 5.72 -9.93 -5.25
CA ALA A 52 4.30 -9.77 -4.90
C ALA A 52 3.39 -10.54 -5.86
N ARG A 53 3.67 -10.49 -7.16
CA ARG A 53 2.92 -11.22 -8.20
C ARG A 53 3.07 -12.73 -8.01
N GLU A 54 4.28 -13.24 -7.83
CA GLU A 54 4.53 -14.66 -7.56
C GLU A 54 3.73 -15.15 -6.34
N ARG A 55 3.72 -14.37 -5.25
CA ARG A 55 2.94 -14.71 -4.04
C ARG A 55 1.44 -14.64 -4.25
N ALA A 56 0.97 -13.80 -5.17
CA ALA A 56 -0.44 -13.64 -5.46
C ALA A 56 -1.01 -14.80 -6.30
N GLU A 57 -0.18 -15.48 -7.09
CA GLU A 57 -0.61 -16.59 -7.97
C GLU A 57 -1.36 -17.68 -7.20
N ASP A 58 -0.93 -18.00 -5.97
CA ASP A 58 -1.55 -19.02 -5.12
C ASP A 58 -2.99 -18.67 -4.68
N PHE A 59 -3.39 -17.40 -4.78
CA PHE A 59 -4.64 -16.89 -4.23
C PHE A 59 -5.63 -16.38 -5.27
N VAL A 60 -5.16 -15.98 -6.45
CA VAL A 60 -5.99 -15.34 -7.46
C VAL A 60 -6.79 -16.38 -8.25
N ASP A 61 -8.11 -16.30 -8.17
CA ASP A 61 -8.98 -16.98 -9.13
C ASP A 61 -9.27 -16.03 -10.31
N ALA A 62 -8.61 -16.29 -11.44
CA ALA A 62 -8.77 -15.50 -12.65
C ALA A 62 -10.20 -15.55 -13.24
N ASN A 63 -11.06 -16.46 -12.77
CA ASN A 63 -12.43 -16.60 -13.25
C ASN A 63 -13.46 -15.90 -12.37
N ASP A 64 -13.08 -15.33 -11.22
CA ASP A 64 -14.02 -14.57 -10.37
C ASP A 64 -14.10 -13.10 -10.83
N PRO A 65 -15.20 -12.67 -11.47
CA PRO A 65 -15.31 -11.30 -11.96
C PRO A 65 -15.53 -10.27 -10.84
N ASN A 66 -15.77 -10.69 -9.59
CA ASN A 66 -16.13 -9.79 -8.50
C ASN A 66 -14.93 -9.26 -7.71
N ARG A 67 -13.73 -9.73 -8.02
CA ARG A 67 -12.50 -9.37 -7.30
C ARG A 67 -11.31 -9.44 -8.23
N SER A 68 -10.30 -8.62 -7.95
CA SER A 68 -9.05 -8.65 -8.70
C SER A 68 -7.89 -8.20 -7.83
N LEU A 69 -6.70 -8.67 -8.18
CA LEU A 69 -5.46 -8.35 -7.49
C LEU A 69 -4.40 -8.03 -8.54
N THR A 70 -3.89 -6.80 -8.54
CA THR A 70 -2.89 -6.35 -9.52
C THR A 70 -1.77 -5.54 -8.88
N PHE A 71 -0.60 -5.61 -9.49
CA PHE A 71 0.62 -4.94 -9.04
C PHE A 71 1.28 -4.19 -10.20
N GLN A 72 1.58 -2.91 -10.02
CA GLN A 72 2.20 -2.07 -11.05
C GLN A 72 3.23 -1.11 -10.48
N VAL A 73 4.26 -0.81 -11.27
CA VAL A 73 5.21 0.24 -10.90
C VAL A 73 4.52 1.60 -10.98
N ALA A 74 4.61 2.39 -9.91
CA ALA A 74 4.17 3.77 -9.92
C ALA A 74 4.90 4.61 -8.87
N ASN A 75 5.02 5.91 -9.13
CA ASN A 75 5.51 6.87 -8.17
C ASN A 75 4.35 7.37 -7.29
N ALA A 76 4.53 7.31 -5.97
CA ALA A 76 3.52 7.79 -5.02
C ALA A 76 3.26 9.32 -5.11
N LEU A 77 4.20 10.08 -5.69
CA LEU A 77 4.06 11.52 -5.96
C LEU A 77 3.29 11.82 -7.26
N GLU A 78 3.03 10.81 -8.10
CA GLU A 78 2.32 10.97 -9.37
C GLU A 78 1.59 9.65 -9.68
N LEU A 79 0.46 9.43 -9.01
CA LEU A 79 -0.27 8.18 -9.12
C LEU A 79 -1.00 8.12 -10.48
N PRO A 80 -0.87 7.03 -11.26
CA PRO A 80 -1.43 6.90 -12.60
C PRO A 80 -2.93 6.51 -12.56
N PHE A 81 -3.69 7.19 -11.70
CA PHE A 81 -5.12 6.95 -11.51
C PHE A 81 -5.87 8.28 -11.55
N GLU A 82 -7.11 8.22 -12.03
CA GLU A 82 -8.03 9.36 -12.03
C GLU A 82 -8.42 9.77 -10.61
N ASP A 83 -8.86 11.01 -10.45
CA ASP A 83 -9.40 11.53 -9.20
C ASP A 83 -10.58 10.67 -8.71
N ASN A 84 -10.74 10.56 -7.39
CA ASN A 84 -11.88 9.86 -6.77
C ASN A 84 -12.08 8.41 -7.29
N SER A 85 -10.99 7.69 -7.53
CA SER A 85 -10.98 6.33 -8.06
C SER A 85 -11.12 5.24 -6.99
N PHE A 86 -10.71 5.49 -5.75
CA PHE A 86 -10.57 4.46 -4.71
C PHE A 86 -11.46 4.71 -3.50
N ASP A 87 -12.06 3.64 -2.97
CA ASP A 87 -12.86 3.67 -1.75
C ASP A 87 -11.98 3.63 -0.50
N LYS A 88 -10.81 2.99 -0.61
CA LYS A 88 -9.83 2.79 0.46
C LYS A 88 -8.42 2.97 -0.08
N VAL A 89 -7.54 3.59 0.71
CA VAL A 89 -6.10 3.66 0.43
C VAL A 89 -5.32 3.19 1.64
N ILE A 90 -4.28 2.39 1.42
CA ILE A 90 -3.30 1.98 2.42
C ILE A 90 -1.96 2.63 2.05
N CYS A 91 -1.27 3.17 3.04
CA CYS A 91 0.11 3.64 2.91
C CYS A 91 0.84 3.30 4.21
N SER A 92 1.51 2.15 4.22
CA SER A 92 2.02 1.52 5.45
C SER A 92 3.53 1.45 5.42
N GLU A 93 4.18 2.15 6.34
CA GLU A 93 5.66 2.19 6.47
C GLU A 93 6.33 2.67 5.17
N VAL A 94 5.91 3.86 4.71
CA VAL A 94 6.32 4.45 3.42
C VAL A 94 6.66 5.93 3.60
N LEU A 95 5.78 6.69 4.27
CA LEU A 95 5.90 8.14 4.37
C LEU A 95 7.17 8.60 5.10
N GLU A 96 7.69 7.82 6.02
CA GLU A 96 8.93 8.08 6.76
C GLU A 96 10.19 8.08 5.87
N HIS A 97 10.11 7.46 4.70
CA HIS A 97 11.21 7.38 3.73
C HIS A 97 11.12 8.46 2.65
N ILE A 98 10.02 9.23 2.60
CA ILE A 98 9.75 10.19 1.54
C ILE A 98 9.95 11.62 2.04
N PRO A 99 10.92 12.38 1.49
CA PRO A 99 11.13 13.78 1.87
C PRO A 99 9.89 14.66 1.66
N ASP A 100 9.19 14.47 0.53
CA ASP A 100 7.93 15.15 0.20
C ASP A 100 6.71 14.26 0.50
N TYR A 101 6.58 13.80 1.74
CA TYR A 101 5.41 13.03 2.17
C TYR A 101 4.11 13.83 2.03
N GLN A 102 4.16 15.16 2.02
CA GLN A 102 2.99 16.02 1.83
C GLN A 102 2.45 15.90 0.40
N GLY A 103 3.33 15.86 -0.61
CA GLY A 103 2.96 15.57 -1.99
C GLY A 103 2.29 14.21 -2.14
N VAL A 104 2.80 13.18 -1.46
CA VAL A 104 2.18 11.85 -1.45
C VAL A 104 0.80 11.87 -0.82
N LEU A 105 0.64 12.55 0.33
CA LEU A 105 -0.68 12.71 0.96
C LEU A 105 -1.66 13.47 0.07
N ALA A 106 -1.19 14.46 -0.70
CA ALA A 106 -2.02 15.17 -1.67
C ALA A 106 -2.48 14.26 -2.81
N GLU A 107 -1.60 13.43 -3.36
CA GLU A 107 -1.95 12.43 -4.39
C GLU A 107 -2.90 11.36 -3.85
N ILE A 108 -2.66 10.84 -2.65
CA ILE A 108 -3.58 9.91 -1.99
C ILE A 108 -4.96 10.54 -1.84
N ASN A 109 -5.03 11.80 -1.38
CA ASN A 109 -6.30 12.51 -1.25
C ASN A 109 -6.98 12.74 -2.61
N ARG A 110 -6.22 13.00 -3.69
CA ARG A 110 -6.76 13.18 -5.05
C ARG A 110 -7.43 11.90 -5.56
N VAL A 111 -6.78 10.75 -5.42
CA VAL A 111 -7.32 9.48 -5.94
C VAL A 111 -8.38 8.86 -5.03
N LEU A 112 -8.46 9.27 -3.77
CA LEU A 112 -9.47 8.81 -2.82
C LEU A 112 -10.84 9.45 -3.13
N LYS A 113 -11.90 8.64 -3.14
CA LYS A 113 -13.28 9.11 -3.29
C LYS A 113 -13.69 10.03 -2.13
N PRO A 114 -14.71 10.90 -2.32
CA PRO A 114 -15.30 11.62 -1.20
C PRO A 114 -15.85 10.61 -0.18
N ASN A 115 -15.52 10.81 1.10
CA ASN A 115 -15.80 9.88 2.21
C ASN A 115 -15.06 8.52 2.14
N GLY A 116 -14.09 8.38 1.24
CA GLY A 116 -13.13 7.28 1.28
C GLY A 116 -12.30 7.32 2.56
N LEU A 117 -11.68 6.20 2.91
CA LEU A 117 -10.82 6.11 4.09
C LEU A 117 -9.39 5.77 3.68
N MET A 118 -8.43 6.44 4.31
CA MET A 118 -7.02 6.05 4.22
C MET A 118 -6.54 5.46 5.54
N ALA A 119 -5.71 4.43 5.45
CA ALA A 119 -4.97 3.88 6.59
C ALA A 119 -3.48 4.16 6.39
N VAL A 120 -2.88 4.81 7.39
CA VAL A 120 -1.45 5.13 7.39
C VAL A 120 -0.79 4.53 8.62
N SER A 121 0.39 3.95 8.44
CA SER A 121 1.30 3.61 9.53
C SER A 121 2.69 4.14 9.23
N VAL A 122 3.37 4.56 10.28
CA VAL A 122 4.79 4.93 10.29
C VAL A 122 5.40 4.40 11.60
N PRO A 123 6.70 4.09 11.64
CA PRO A 123 7.35 3.68 12.87
C PRO A 123 7.26 4.77 13.93
N ARG A 124 7.32 4.35 15.20
CA ARG A 124 7.38 5.31 16.30
C ARG A 124 8.76 5.96 16.31
N ALA A 125 8.77 7.29 16.29
CA ALA A 125 9.97 8.12 16.24
C ALA A 125 11.04 7.73 17.29
N TRP A 126 10.65 7.42 18.52
CA TRP A 126 11.62 7.15 19.60
C TRP A 126 12.38 5.82 19.46
N PRO A 127 11.70 4.66 19.30
CA PRO A 127 12.39 3.41 18.95
C PRO A 127 13.24 3.52 17.69
N GLU A 128 12.74 4.24 16.69
CA GLU A 128 13.44 4.41 15.41
C GLU A 128 14.72 5.24 15.55
N GLU A 129 14.69 6.31 16.36
CA GLU A 129 15.88 7.10 16.68
C GLU A 129 16.97 6.25 17.34
N ILE A 130 16.59 5.28 18.18
CA ILE A 130 17.51 4.32 18.79
C ILE A 130 18.10 3.40 17.71
N CYS A 131 17.26 2.80 16.86
CA CYS A 131 17.72 1.94 15.76
C CYS A 131 18.70 2.68 14.83
N TRP A 132 18.37 3.92 14.44
CA TRP A 132 19.25 4.76 13.65
C TRP A 132 20.58 4.99 14.36
N LYS A 133 20.58 5.37 15.65
CA LYS A 133 21.81 5.58 16.43
C LYS A 133 22.67 4.33 16.52
N LEU A 134 22.07 3.14 16.60
CA LEU A 134 22.77 1.88 16.78
C LEU A 134 23.23 1.21 15.48
N SER A 135 22.58 1.48 14.35
CA SER A 135 22.89 0.83 13.07
C SER A 135 22.87 1.82 11.90
N LYS A 136 24.06 2.12 11.35
CA LYS A 136 24.19 2.90 10.10
C LYS A 136 23.62 2.16 8.88
N PRO A 137 23.82 0.83 8.69
CA PRO A 137 23.25 0.10 7.57
C PRO A 137 21.72 0.12 7.56
N TYR A 138 21.09 0.02 8.74
CA TYR A 138 19.62 0.07 8.89
C TYR A 138 19.02 1.44 8.53
N ARG A 139 19.82 2.50 8.47
CA ARG A 139 19.39 3.85 8.09
C ARG A 139 19.51 4.12 6.59
N GLN A 140 20.19 3.23 5.86
CA GLN A 140 20.60 3.45 4.48
C GLN A 140 20.14 2.31 3.56
N VAL A 141 19.15 1.52 3.99
CA VAL A 141 18.58 0.47 3.16
C VAL A 141 17.73 1.16 2.06
N GLU A 142 17.85 0.69 0.82
CA GLU A 142 16.97 1.15 -0.26
C GLU A 142 15.53 0.76 0.07
N GLY A 143 14.62 1.74 0.03
CA GLY A 143 13.22 1.57 0.41
C GLY A 143 12.93 1.88 1.88
N GLY A 144 13.96 1.95 2.73
CA GLY A 144 13.82 2.21 4.16
C GLY A 144 14.72 1.40 5.07
#